data_AF-A0A954FQB2-F1
#
_entry.id   AF-A0A954FQB2-F1
#
_cell.length_a   1.000
_cell.length_b   1.000
_cell.length_c   1.000
_cell.angle_alpha   90.00
_cell.angle_beta   90.00
_cell.angle_gamma   90.00
#
_symmetry.space_group_name_H-M   'P 1'
#
loop_
_entity.id
_entity.type
_entity.pdbx_description
1 polymer ?
#
loop_
_entity_poly.entity_id
_entity_poly.type
_entity_poly.pdbx_seq_one_letter_code
_entity_poly.pdbx_strand_id
1 'polypeptide(L)'
;STIYAPNSSIGDNNMGYCEPIRRAPCAAAQSVEEAFNLARSYHIGIVNILLGDGSVRTLSENIDLKVYRLLGSRSDGQVTGEF
;
A
#
# COMPACT_ATOMS: atom_id res chain seq x y z
N SER A 1 -3.42 1.53 -2.21
CA SER A 1 -2.54 1.59 -3.40
C SER A 1 -1.28 0.80 -3.10
N THR A 2 -0.72 0.15 -4.13
CA THR A 2 0.52 -0.65 -4.07
C THR A 2 1.71 0.06 -4.72
N ILE A 3 1.61 1.36 -4.99
CA ILE A 3 2.65 2.14 -5.68
C ILE A 3 3.96 2.26 -4.88
N TYR A 4 3.87 2.27 -3.55
CA TYR A 4 4.99 2.19 -2.60
C TYR A 4 4.81 0.97 -1.69
N ALA A 5 5.91 0.50 -1.09
CA ALA A 5 5.89 -0.63 -0.17
C ALA A 5 5.00 -0.35 1.07
N PRO A 6 4.52 -1.41 1.75
CA PRO A 6 3.76 -1.26 2.99
C PRO A 6 4.52 -0.48 4.08
N ASN A 7 3.80 0.17 4.98
CA ASN A 7 4.36 1.00 6.06
C ASN A 7 5.30 2.14 5.59
N SER A 8 5.27 2.51 4.32
CA SER A 8 6.07 3.62 3.78
C SER A 8 5.88 4.93 4.56
N SER A 9 6.98 5.68 4.72
CA SER A 9 6.97 7.02 5.29
C SER A 9 6.43 8.10 4.34
N ILE A 10 6.27 7.77 3.05
CA ILE A 10 5.63 8.66 2.07
C ILE A 10 4.20 8.94 2.52
N GLY A 11 3.78 10.20 2.49
CA GLY A 11 2.43 10.59 2.92
C GLY A 11 1.34 10.20 1.93
N ASP A 12 0.12 10.01 2.43
CA ASP A 12 -1.05 9.70 1.63
C ASP A 12 -1.52 10.94 0.83
N ASN A 13 -1.92 10.72 -0.41
CA ASN A 13 -2.49 11.74 -1.28
C ASN A 13 -3.97 11.44 -1.45
N ASN A 14 -4.81 12.17 -0.74
CA ASN A 14 -6.26 12.03 -0.81
C ASN A 14 -6.88 13.12 -1.69
N MET A 15 -8.04 12.83 -2.25
CA MET A 15 -8.78 13.71 -3.16
C MET A 15 -9.28 14.97 -2.43
N GLY A 16 -8.38 15.93 -2.18
CA GLY A 16 -8.66 17.28 -1.67
C GLY A 16 -8.41 17.50 -0.18
N TYR A 17 -8.56 16.49 0.67
CA TYR A 17 -8.34 16.64 2.13
C TYR A 17 -7.65 15.42 2.75
N CYS A 18 -6.65 15.69 3.58
CA CYS A 18 -5.98 14.70 4.40
C CYS A 18 -5.61 15.33 5.74
N GLU A 19 -6.01 14.66 6.83
CA GLU A 19 -5.61 15.02 8.18
C GLU A 19 -4.49 14.07 8.64
N PRO A 20 -3.29 14.58 9.01
CA PRO A 20 -2.20 13.71 9.41
C PRO A 20 -2.51 13.10 10.78
N ILE A 21 -2.63 11.78 10.81
CA ILE A 21 -2.77 11.01 12.06
C ILE A 21 -1.50 10.20 12.33
N ARG A 22 -1.37 9.70 13.56
CA ARG A 22 -0.18 8.95 14.00
C ARG A 22 0.07 7.75 13.07
N ARG A 23 1.22 7.76 12.39
CA ARG A 23 1.71 6.77 11.41
C ARG A 23 0.99 6.75 10.05
N ALA A 24 0.11 7.72 9.78
CA ALA A 24 -0.43 7.99 8.45
C ALA A 24 -0.24 9.50 8.12
N PRO A 25 0.99 9.92 7.75
CA PRO A 25 1.24 11.28 7.29
C PRO A 25 0.51 11.56 5.97
N CYS A 26 0.22 12.84 5.72
CA CYS A 26 -0.30 13.31 4.45
C CYS A 26 0.84 13.74 3.52
N ALA A 27 0.66 13.55 2.22
CA ALA A 27 1.53 14.13 1.20
C ALA A 27 1.44 15.66 1.23
N ALA A 28 2.54 16.33 0.89
CA ALA A 28 2.63 17.79 0.91
C ALA A 28 1.63 18.48 -0.05
N ALA A 29 1.30 17.81 -1.16
CA ALA A 29 0.25 18.22 -2.09
C ALA A 29 -0.82 17.13 -2.16
N GLN A 30 -2.07 17.55 -2.05
CA GLN A 30 -3.24 16.70 -2.26
C GLN A 30 -3.73 16.89 -3.70
N SER A 31 -4.16 15.83 -4.36
CA SER A 31 -4.55 15.82 -5.77
C SER A 31 -5.78 14.95 -5.98
N VAL A 32 -6.70 15.42 -6.81
CA VAL A 32 -7.83 14.62 -7.30
C VAL A 32 -7.42 13.72 -8.47
N GLU A 33 -6.32 14.03 -9.15
CA GLU A 33 -5.85 13.27 -10.32
C GLU A 33 -4.88 12.14 -9.93
N GLU A 34 -4.16 12.29 -8.81
CA GLU A 34 -3.12 11.36 -8.35
C GLU A 34 -3.39 10.85 -6.92
N ALA A 35 -4.65 10.56 -6.61
CA ALA A 35 -5.02 10.12 -5.28
C ALA A 35 -4.54 8.68 -4.99
N PHE A 36 -3.84 8.48 -3.88
CA PHE A 36 -3.46 7.19 -3.34
C PHE A 36 -3.44 7.19 -1.81
N ASN A 37 -3.86 6.06 -1.25
CA ASN A 37 -3.62 5.70 0.15
C ASN A 37 -2.69 4.49 0.22
N LEU A 38 -1.72 4.52 1.13
CA LEU A 38 -0.76 3.43 1.31
C LEU A 38 -1.21 2.47 2.39
N ALA A 39 -0.84 1.19 2.25
CA ALA A 39 -1.10 0.19 3.28
C ALA A 39 -0.20 0.44 4.49
N ARG A 40 -0.80 0.56 5.68
CA ARG A 40 -0.10 0.91 6.92
C ARG A 40 -0.64 0.09 8.09
N SER A 41 0.21 -0.13 9.08
CA SER A 41 -0.06 -0.90 10.28
C SER A 41 0.73 -0.35 11.47
N TYR A 42 0.25 -0.61 12.70
CA TYR A 42 1.02 -0.32 13.91
C TYR A 42 2.10 -1.37 14.21
N HIS A 43 2.05 -2.53 13.55
CA HIS A 43 3.10 -3.53 13.64
C HIS A 43 4.37 -3.04 12.95
N ILE A 44 5.51 -3.22 13.62
CA ILE A 44 6.81 -2.82 13.09
C ILE A 44 7.15 -3.74 11.92
N GLY A 45 7.50 -3.17 10.76
CA GLY A 45 8.01 -3.93 9.63
C GLY A 45 6.98 -4.70 8.82
N ILE A 46 5.71 -4.79 9.24
CA ILE A 46 4.72 -5.65 8.59
C ILE A 46 3.33 -5.03 8.47
N VAL A 47 2.58 -5.51 7.48
CA VAL A 47 1.13 -5.35 7.34
C VAL A 47 0.46 -6.70 7.13
N ASN A 48 -0.81 -6.83 7.50
CA ASN A 48 -1.64 -7.95 7.09
C ASN A 48 -2.49 -7.50 5.91
N ILE A 49 -2.47 -8.27 4.82
CA ILE A 49 -3.28 -8.00 3.62
C ILE A 49 -4.27 -9.13 3.40
N LEU A 50 -5.46 -8.78 2.91
CA LEU A 50 -6.46 -9.73 2.43
C LEU A 50 -6.31 -9.88 0.91
N LEU A 51 -6.18 -11.11 0.43
CA LEU A 51 -6.21 -11.43 -0.99
C LEU A 51 -7.65 -11.64 -1.48
N GLY A 52 -7.85 -11.57 -2.79
CA GLY A 52 -9.17 -11.73 -3.40
C GLY A 52 -9.82 -13.11 -3.18
N ASP A 53 -9.03 -14.12 -2.80
CA ASP A 53 -9.49 -15.47 -2.46
C ASP A 53 -9.89 -15.63 -0.97
N GLY A 54 -9.82 -14.56 -0.17
CA GLY A 54 -10.15 -14.57 1.24
C GLY A 54 -9.00 -14.95 2.17
N SER A 55 -7.83 -15.32 1.64
CA SER A 55 -6.65 -15.60 2.46
C SER A 55 -6.01 -14.30 2.96
N VAL A 56 -5.49 -14.34 4.19
CA VAL A 56 -4.75 -13.21 4.79
C VAL A 56 -3.26 -13.56 4.80
N ARG A 57 -2.43 -12.65 4.28
CA ARG A 57 -0.98 -12.81 4.25
C ARG A 57 -0.30 -11.67 5.00
N THR A 58 0.77 -11.99 5.71
CA THR A 58 1.64 -11.01 6.35
C THR A 58 2.72 -10.59 5.37
N LEU A 59 2.80 -9.30 5.04
CA LEU A 59 3.84 -8.76 4.16
C LEU A 59 4.81 -7.88 4.93
N SER A 60 6.09 -8.00 4.59
CA SER A 60 7.16 -7.14 5.05
C SER A 60 7.11 -5.78 4.34
N GLU A 61 7.52 -4.70 5.03
CA GLU A 61 7.79 -3.39 4.43
C GLU A 61 8.96 -3.44 3.43
N ASN A 62 9.78 -4.50 3.48
CA ASN A 62 10.89 -4.74 2.56
C ASN A 62 10.54 -5.68 1.39
N ILE A 63 9.24 -5.95 1.15
CA ILE A 63 8.79 -6.73 -0.01
C ILE A 63 9.31 -6.12 -1.32
N ASP A 64 9.67 -6.98 -2.29
CA ASP A 64 9.98 -6.53 -3.64
C ASP A 64 8.81 -5.72 -4.22
N LEU A 65 9.08 -4.48 -4.61
CA LEU A 65 8.05 -3.55 -5.04
C LEU A 65 7.36 -3.98 -6.33
N LYS A 66 8.04 -4.73 -7.20
CA LYS A 66 7.42 -5.31 -8.41
C LYS A 66 6.40 -6.36 -7.99
N VAL A 67 6.74 -7.26 -7.07
CA VAL A 67 5.79 -8.26 -6.54
C VAL A 67 4.60 -7.57 -5.89
N TYR A 68 4.82 -6.57 -5.03
CA TYR A 68 3.72 -5.86 -4.37
C TYR A 68 2.78 -5.14 -5.35
N ARG A 69 3.32 -4.55 -6.42
CA ARG A 69 2.51 -3.92 -7.48
C ARG A 69 1.70 -4.94 -8.25
N LEU A 70 2.27 -6.09 -8.58
CA LEU A 70 1.56 -7.18 -9.26
C LEU A 70 0.40 -7.69 -8.40
N LEU A 71 0.60 -7.84 -7.08
CA LEU A 71 -0.49 -8.24 -6.16
C LEU A 71 -1.68 -7.27 -6.14
N GLY A 72 -1.43 -5.98 -6.33
CA GLY A 72 -2.49 -4.97 -6.43
C GLY A 72 -3.06 -4.78 -7.83
N SER A 73 -2.44 -5.39 -8.85
CA SER A 73 -2.82 -5.23 -10.25
C SER A 73 -3.91 -6.25 -10.60
N ARG A 74 -5.05 -5.75 -11.08
CA ARG A 74 -6.16 -6.59 -11.49
C ARG A 74 -6.09 -6.87 -12.98
N SER A 75 -6.30 -8.14 -13.36
CA SER A 75 -6.38 -8.55 -14.77
C SER A 75 -5.08 -8.32 -15.58
N ASP A 76 -3.92 -8.37 -14.95
CA ASP A 76 -2.61 -8.22 -15.60
C ASP A 76 -2.09 -9.52 -16.26
N GLY A 77 -2.69 -10.66 -15.92
CA GLY A 77 -2.29 -11.98 -16.39
C GLY A 77 -0.97 -12.50 -15.81
N GLN A 78 -0.40 -11.82 -14.80
CA GLN A 78 0.86 -12.18 -14.19
C GLN A 78 0.64 -13.10 -12.99
N VAL A 79 1.45 -14.15 -12.87
CA VAL A 79 1.45 -15.04 -11.71
C VAL A 79 2.56 -14.63 -10.77
N THR A 80 2.20 -14.18 -9.56
CA THR A 80 3.15 -13.94 -8.47
C THR A 80 3.44 -15.25 -7.75
N GLY A 81 4.72 -15.52 -7.42
CA GLY A 81 5.13 -16.69 -6.64
C GLY A 81 4.79 -16.58 -5.15
N GLU A 82 5.54 -17.23 -4.27
CA GLU A 82 5.45 -16.98 -2.82
C GLU A 82 6.04 -15.61 -2.46
N PHE A 83 5.41 -14.91 -1.53
CA PHE A 83 5.72 -13.54 -1.11
C PHE A 83 5.37 -13.29 0.36
#